data_AF-A0A4Y2TIN1-F1
#
_entry.id   AF-A0A4Y2TIN1-F1
#
_cell.length_a   1.000
_cell.length_b   1.000
_cell.length_c   1.000
_cell.angle_alpha   90.00
_cell.angle_beta   90.00
_cell.angle_gamma   90.00
#
_symmetry.space_group_name_H-M   'P 1'
#
loop_
_entity.id
_entity.type
_entity.pdbx_description
1 polymer ?
#
loop_
_entity_poly.entity_id
_entity_poly.type
_entity_poly.pdbx_seq_one_letter_code
_entity_poly.pdbx_strand_id
1 'polypeptide(L)'
;MEIIRCKIMKILPSLQSNILDSLIKILQDIGVAAEDDLKYVQESDLTTVLRPIQARKLIDVWKQLDSVPTVSTPVTNTTSTASHILASGSDSSESTPVTVQSIPIDWAEDYAIPWQSMPEELLKDLKEGRRPTPSGRREFINITAQSIYKICPKPGKRNLSKIARKAVEVYPSFSDVWCDEIVAGGCESLTRSFVVKFENLNRRDAFSSAKRKLKQAEKDDSNNDRQLSASSKYGCLNWQPKILPIGESSESQIEKQNEMIQISSIMKPGDELNEQSLTLLEATYYSQRKDINNLKNVSFLLNNWPLLFSEKGFFCHFYTLTGVNIAEIMQNATETKVTRILKFFKSFQNKKKSIKDILEKYDEEGEVSDFQIMISLLLEHFNEKTEAVFISVDSSVTAKDVESMIGLPITPCLISSGDDSVATSYMVAVDKKIINEEIKSFETGFFMVFAAYYILNMLRWLVQPSSSSK
;
A
#
# COMPACT_ATOMS: atom_id res chain seq x y z
N MET A 1 -20.80 6.23 -39.37
CA MET A 1 -20.89 5.17 -38.34
C MET A 1 -20.04 3.93 -38.61
N GLU A 2 -19.97 3.40 -39.84
CA GLU A 2 -19.19 2.16 -40.08
C GLU A 2 -17.69 2.30 -39.78
N ILE A 3 -17.10 3.48 -40.04
CA ILE A 3 -15.68 3.72 -39.72
C ILE A 3 -15.45 3.78 -38.19
N ILE A 4 -16.38 4.39 -37.46
CA ILE A 4 -16.39 4.40 -35.98
C ILE A 4 -16.52 2.98 -35.43
N ARG A 5 -17.37 2.14 -36.05
CA ARG A 5 -17.54 0.73 -35.73
C ARG A 5 -16.22 -0.05 -35.87
N CYS A 6 -15.51 0.13 -36.98
CA CYS A 6 -14.19 -0.48 -37.17
C CYS A 6 -13.16 -0.01 -36.14
N LYS A 7 -13.15 1.29 -35.78
CA LYS A 7 -12.24 1.84 -34.76
C LYS A 7 -12.52 1.27 -33.37
N ILE A 8 -13.78 1.16 -32.97
CA ILE A 8 -14.16 0.53 -31.70
C ILE A 8 -13.67 -0.92 -31.66
N MET A 9 -13.86 -1.66 -32.75
CA MET A 9 -13.40 -3.06 -32.85
C MET A 9 -11.87 -3.21 -32.83
N LYS A 10 -11.12 -2.21 -33.31
CA LYS A 10 -9.65 -2.19 -33.17
C LYS A 10 -9.22 -1.99 -31.71
N ILE A 11 -9.94 -1.17 -30.95
CA ILE A 11 -9.61 -0.87 -29.54
C ILE A 11 -10.12 -1.97 -28.60
N LEU A 12 -11.29 -2.54 -28.89
CA LEU A 12 -11.96 -3.59 -28.12
C LEU A 12 -12.30 -4.79 -29.03
N PRO A 13 -11.30 -5.59 -29.45
CA PRO A 13 -11.50 -6.70 -30.40
C PRO A 13 -12.34 -7.86 -29.86
N SER A 14 -12.55 -7.94 -28.54
CA SER A 14 -13.38 -8.95 -27.88
C SER A 14 -14.80 -8.46 -27.56
N LEU A 15 -15.23 -7.31 -28.12
CA LEU A 15 -16.58 -6.79 -27.90
C LEU A 15 -17.61 -7.59 -28.69
N GLN A 16 -18.66 -8.08 -28.02
CA GLN A 16 -19.73 -8.83 -28.67
C GLN A 16 -20.52 -7.92 -29.63
N SER A 17 -20.97 -8.45 -30.78
CA SER A 17 -21.64 -7.65 -31.83
C SER A 17 -22.88 -6.91 -31.32
N ASN A 18 -23.69 -7.54 -30.47
CA ASN A 18 -24.88 -6.93 -29.87
C ASN A 18 -24.56 -5.73 -28.96
N ILE A 19 -23.43 -5.77 -28.25
CA ILE A 19 -22.94 -4.67 -27.41
C ILE A 19 -22.39 -3.56 -28.29
N LEU A 20 -21.70 -3.90 -29.37
CA LEU A 20 -21.22 -2.94 -30.37
C LEU A 20 -22.38 -2.20 -31.05
N ASP A 21 -23.45 -2.90 -31.43
CA ASP A 21 -24.65 -2.29 -32.02
C ASP A 21 -25.33 -1.31 -31.05
N SER A 22 -25.45 -1.71 -29.77
CA SER A 22 -26.03 -0.86 -28.72
C SER A 22 -25.18 0.38 -28.46
N LEU A 23 -23.84 0.24 -28.50
CA LEU A 23 -22.90 1.34 -28.35
C LEU A 23 -22.97 2.32 -29.54
N ILE A 24 -23.05 1.81 -30.76
CA ILE A 24 -23.19 2.64 -31.97
C ILE A 24 -24.49 3.44 -31.91
N LYS A 25 -25.59 2.84 -31.44
CA LYS A 25 -26.86 3.52 -31.26
C LYS A 25 -26.77 4.66 -30.24
N ILE A 26 -26.15 4.42 -29.09
CA ILE A 26 -25.94 5.48 -28.07
C ILE A 26 -25.10 6.62 -28.62
N LEU A 27 -24.03 6.32 -29.37
CA LEU A 27 -23.20 7.35 -29.98
C LEU A 27 -24.03 8.20 -30.97
N GLN A 28 -24.94 7.60 -31.74
CA GLN A 28 -25.86 8.35 -32.60
C GLN A 28 -26.85 9.19 -31.78
N ASP A 29 -27.40 8.62 -30.70
CA ASP A 29 -28.41 9.28 -29.85
C ASP A 29 -27.83 10.49 -29.11
N ILE A 30 -26.54 10.47 -28.75
CA ILE A 30 -25.83 11.63 -28.17
C ILE A 30 -25.28 12.60 -29.23
N GLY A 31 -25.50 12.35 -30.53
CA GLY A 31 -25.19 13.27 -31.62
C GLY A 31 -23.84 13.08 -32.31
N VAL A 32 -23.14 11.94 -32.12
CA VAL A 32 -21.88 11.63 -32.84
C VAL A 32 -22.19 11.32 -34.31
N ALA A 33 -21.79 12.22 -35.21
CA ALA A 33 -21.98 12.07 -36.65
C ALA A 33 -20.67 11.77 -37.39
N ALA A 34 -19.55 12.28 -36.87
CA ALA A 34 -18.20 12.16 -37.42
C ALA A 34 -17.21 11.62 -36.39
N GLU A 35 -16.04 11.19 -36.86
CA GLU A 35 -14.97 10.68 -35.99
C GLU A 35 -14.40 11.76 -35.06
N ASP A 36 -14.38 13.01 -35.51
CA ASP A 36 -13.90 14.14 -34.72
C ASP A 36 -14.81 14.42 -33.51
N ASP A 37 -16.06 13.96 -33.54
CA ASP A 37 -17.01 14.13 -32.43
C ASP A 37 -16.66 13.21 -31.25
N LEU A 38 -15.91 12.13 -31.49
CA LEU A 38 -15.54 11.14 -30.46
C LEU A 38 -14.70 11.73 -29.32
N LYS A 39 -14.03 12.87 -29.56
CA LYS A 39 -13.25 13.57 -28.53
C LYS A 39 -14.12 14.24 -27.45
N TYR A 40 -15.38 14.51 -27.76
CA TYR A 40 -16.32 15.14 -26.83
C TYR A 40 -17.09 14.12 -25.96
N VAL A 41 -17.00 12.83 -26.30
CA VAL A 41 -17.69 11.74 -25.57
C VAL A 41 -17.08 11.55 -24.18
N GLN A 42 -17.92 11.51 -23.15
CA GLN A 42 -17.53 11.33 -21.75
C GLN A 42 -17.76 9.88 -21.27
N GLU A 43 -17.14 9.53 -20.15
CA GLU A 43 -17.26 8.17 -19.58
C GLU A 43 -18.71 7.84 -19.20
N SER A 44 -19.45 8.83 -18.71
CA SER A 44 -20.88 8.71 -18.37
C SER A 44 -21.75 8.31 -19.55
N ASP A 45 -21.37 8.69 -20.77
CA ASP A 45 -22.17 8.42 -21.96
C ASP A 45 -22.06 6.96 -22.40
N LEU A 46 -20.96 6.30 -22.02
CA LEU A 46 -20.61 4.95 -22.45
C LEU A 46 -20.91 3.88 -21.40
N THR A 47 -21.00 4.24 -20.12
CA THR A 47 -21.16 3.30 -18.99
C THR A 47 -22.55 2.64 -18.94
N THR A 48 -23.50 3.10 -19.75
CA THR A 48 -24.82 2.45 -19.92
C THR A 48 -24.74 1.13 -20.69
N VAL A 49 -23.71 0.93 -21.52
CA VAL A 49 -23.52 -0.28 -22.35
C VAL A 49 -22.16 -0.94 -22.15
N LEU A 50 -21.13 -0.17 -21.78
CA LEU A 50 -19.78 -0.67 -21.56
C LEU A 50 -19.45 -0.74 -20.07
N ARG A 51 -18.65 -1.74 -19.69
CA ARG A 51 -18.02 -1.73 -18.36
C ARG A 51 -17.07 -0.53 -18.23
N PRO A 52 -16.89 0.03 -17.02
CA PRO A 52 -16.08 1.25 -16.84
C PRO A 52 -14.68 1.19 -17.46
N ILE A 53 -14.01 0.04 -17.39
CA ILE A 53 -12.67 -0.14 -18.00
C ILE A 53 -12.70 -0.13 -19.53
N GLN A 54 -13.77 -0.65 -20.15
CA GLN A 54 -13.94 -0.62 -21.60
C GLN A 54 -14.22 0.81 -22.09
N ALA A 55 -15.05 1.56 -21.37
CA ALA A 55 -15.32 2.97 -21.64
C ALA A 55 -14.05 3.83 -21.53
N ARG A 56 -13.25 3.66 -20.46
CA ARG A 56 -11.98 4.37 -20.27
C ARG A 56 -10.97 4.11 -21.38
N LYS A 57 -10.88 2.86 -21.87
CA LYS A 57 -9.98 2.51 -22.98
C LYS A 57 -10.35 3.22 -24.28
N LEU A 58 -11.64 3.33 -24.59
CA LEU A 58 -12.09 4.07 -25.77
C LEU A 58 -11.78 5.57 -25.64
N ILE A 59 -12.11 6.16 -24.49
CA ILE A 59 -11.91 7.58 -24.22
C ILE A 59 -10.44 7.97 -24.24
N ASP A 60 -9.56 7.15 -23.66
CA ASP A 60 -8.12 7.41 -23.66
C ASP A 60 -7.56 7.47 -25.10
N VAL A 61 -8.00 6.54 -25.97
CA VAL A 61 -7.59 6.55 -27.39
C VAL A 61 -8.21 7.70 -28.17
N TRP A 62 -9.49 8.02 -27.94
CA TRP A 62 -10.17 9.12 -28.65
C TRP A 62 -9.66 10.50 -28.25
N LYS A 63 -9.21 10.68 -26.99
CA LYS A 63 -8.58 11.92 -26.54
C LYS A 63 -7.13 12.07 -27.00
N GLN A 64 -6.48 10.99 -27.41
CA GLN A 64 -5.14 11.01 -28.00
C GLN A 64 -5.13 11.33 -29.51
N LEU A 65 -6.30 11.46 -30.16
CA LEU A 65 -6.37 11.82 -31.58
C LEU A 65 -5.91 13.27 -31.90
N ASP A 66 -5.80 14.15 -30.89
CA ASP A 66 -5.36 15.54 -31.06
C ASP A 66 -3.84 15.77 -30.83
N SER A 67 -3.04 14.72 -30.58
CA SER A 67 -1.61 14.87 -30.20
C SER A 67 -0.59 14.39 -31.26
N VAL A 68 -0.88 14.57 -32.56
CA VAL A 68 0.14 14.40 -33.62
C VAL A 68 0.26 15.69 -34.47
N PRO A 69 1.44 16.34 -34.52
CA PRO A 69 1.72 17.41 -35.46
C PRO A 69 1.81 16.87 -36.89
N THR A 70 1.13 17.57 -37.79
CA THR A 70 1.19 17.45 -39.25
C THR A 70 2.61 17.40 -39.78
N VAL A 71 2.99 16.30 -40.46
CA VAL A 71 4.11 16.30 -41.41
C VAL A 71 3.61 15.79 -42.76
N SER A 72 3.88 16.62 -43.75
CA SER A 72 3.48 16.56 -45.15
C SER A 72 3.80 15.24 -45.85
N THR A 73 2.89 14.88 -46.76
CA THR A 73 3.11 13.93 -47.85
C THR A 73 4.30 14.35 -48.74
N PRO A 74 4.91 13.39 -49.44
CA PRO A 74 4.69 13.44 -50.88
C PRO A 74 4.22 12.11 -51.49
N VAL A 75 3.51 12.29 -52.58
CA VAL A 75 2.87 11.32 -53.46
C VAL A 75 3.89 10.66 -54.39
N THR A 76 3.83 9.35 -54.62
CA THR A 76 3.85 8.75 -55.99
C THR A 76 3.58 7.22 -55.99
N ASN A 77 2.41 6.87 -56.54
CA ASN A 77 2.14 5.92 -57.63
C ASN A 77 2.65 4.45 -57.63
N THR A 78 1.65 3.56 -57.70
CA THR A 78 1.41 2.47 -58.70
C THR A 78 2.10 1.10 -58.62
N THR A 79 1.23 0.08 -58.48
CA THR A 79 1.15 -1.25 -59.14
C THR A 79 2.24 -2.34 -58.99
N SER A 80 1.77 -3.46 -58.42
CA SER A 80 1.77 -4.85 -58.93
C SER A 80 3.04 -5.57 -59.44
N THR A 81 3.18 -6.77 -58.87
CA THR A 81 3.55 -8.09 -59.47
C THR A 81 5.00 -8.46 -59.78
N ALA A 82 5.26 -9.75 -59.48
CA ALA A 82 6.21 -10.69 -60.09
C ALA A 82 7.58 -10.92 -59.41
N SER A 83 7.55 -11.95 -58.56
CA SER A 83 8.42 -13.14 -58.46
C SER A 83 9.73 -13.30 -59.27
N HIS A 84 10.67 -14.02 -58.60
CA HIS A 84 11.66 -15.00 -59.13
C HIS A 84 12.99 -14.47 -59.74
N ILE A 85 14.23 -15.03 -59.60
CA ILE A 85 15.04 -15.93 -58.72
C ILE A 85 16.54 -15.60 -59.09
N LEU A 86 17.51 -15.92 -58.19
CA LEU A 86 18.97 -16.19 -58.38
C LEU A 86 19.90 -14.96 -58.23
N ALA A 87 21.07 -14.97 -57.57
CA ALA A 87 21.99 -16.04 -57.14
C ALA A 87 22.90 -15.61 -55.96
N SER A 88 23.40 -16.63 -55.24
CA SER A 88 24.65 -16.81 -54.46
C SER A 88 25.52 -15.64 -53.96
N GLY A 89 25.92 -15.76 -52.69
CA GLY A 89 27.13 -15.15 -52.13
C GLY A 89 27.16 -15.22 -50.60
N SER A 90 27.89 -16.20 -50.06
CA SER A 90 28.19 -16.31 -48.63
C SER A 90 28.99 -15.11 -48.14
N ASP A 91 28.62 -14.51 -47.01
CA ASP A 91 29.55 -14.32 -45.90
C ASP A 91 28.82 -13.87 -44.63
N SER A 92 29.45 -14.23 -43.52
CA SER A 92 28.98 -14.28 -42.15
C SER A 92 28.55 -12.95 -41.49
N SER A 93 27.75 -13.13 -40.44
CA SER A 93 27.58 -12.25 -39.27
C SER A 93 26.51 -11.17 -39.40
N GLU A 94 25.27 -11.49 -39.02
CA GLU A 94 24.36 -10.47 -38.53
C GLU A 94 23.34 -11.00 -37.52
N SER A 95 23.16 -10.18 -36.49
CA SER A 95 22.28 -10.31 -35.34
C SER A 95 20.83 -10.60 -35.70
N THR A 96 20.27 -11.68 -35.16
CA THR A 96 18.81 -11.89 -35.14
C THR A 96 18.14 -10.84 -34.26
N PRO A 97 17.12 -10.11 -34.76
CA PRO A 97 16.27 -9.29 -33.92
C PRO A 97 15.40 -10.23 -33.09
N VAL A 98 15.49 -10.12 -31.76
CA VAL A 98 14.59 -10.84 -30.85
C VAL A 98 13.17 -10.36 -31.11
N THR A 99 12.40 -11.17 -31.82
CA THR A 99 10.95 -11.02 -31.93
C THR A 99 10.40 -11.13 -30.51
N VAL A 100 9.75 -10.07 -30.02
CA VAL A 100 9.05 -10.10 -28.73
C VAL A 100 7.91 -11.10 -28.85
N GLN A 101 8.14 -12.35 -28.45
CA GLN A 101 7.08 -13.33 -28.29
C GLN A 101 6.10 -12.77 -27.25
N SER A 102 4.85 -12.58 -27.66
CA SER A 102 3.75 -12.26 -26.74
C SER A 102 3.62 -13.41 -25.75
N ILE A 103 4.05 -13.20 -24.51
CA ILE A 103 3.89 -14.17 -23.43
C ILE A 103 2.38 -14.39 -23.24
N PRO A 104 1.86 -15.63 -23.36
CA PRO A 104 0.46 -15.92 -23.09
C PRO A 104 0.09 -15.47 -21.68
N ILE A 105 -1.09 -14.85 -21.53
CA ILE A 105 -1.56 -14.26 -20.26
C ILE A 105 -1.56 -15.30 -19.11
N ASP A 106 -1.57 -16.61 -19.42
CA ASP A 106 -1.68 -17.69 -18.43
C ASP A 106 -0.58 -18.77 -18.45
N TRP A 107 0.63 -18.44 -18.89
CA TRP A 107 1.78 -19.38 -18.91
C TRP A 107 2.06 -20.08 -17.57
N ALA A 108 1.63 -19.50 -16.45
CA ALA A 108 1.84 -20.06 -15.12
C ALA A 108 0.99 -21.32 -14.86
N GLU A 109 -0.14 -21.50 -15.57
CA GLU A 109 -0.97 -22.71 -15.47
C GLU A 109 -0.32 -23.91 -16.14
N ASP A 110 0.43 -23.70 -17.22
CA ASP A 110 1.13 -24.79 -17.91
C ASP A 110 2.56 -24.99 -17.40
N TYR A 111 3.05 -24.08 -16.54
CA TYR A 111 4.39 -24.18 -15.97
C TYR A 111 4.53 -25.42 -15.07
N ALA A 112 5.54 -26.25 -15.39
CA ALA A 112 5.98 -27.36 -14.57
C ALA A 112 7.23 -26.98 -13.77
N ILE A 113 7.21 -27.23 -12.46
CA ILE A 113 8.38 -27.01 -11.60
C ILE A 113 9.45 -28.06 -11.96
N PRO A 114 10.71 -27.65 -12.19
CA PRO A 114 11.78 -28.57 -12.58
C PRO A 114 12.31 -29.35 -11.36
N TRP A 115 11.49 -30.25 -10.81
CA TRP A 115 11.82 -31.06 -9.63
C TRP A 115 13.08 -31.89 -9.83
N GLN A 116 13.33 -32.37 -11.05
CA GLN A 116 14.52 -33.12 -11.43
C GLN A 116 15.83 -32.33 -11.30
N SER A 117 15.75 -30.99 -11.25
CA SER A 117 16.91 -30.12 -11.07
C SER A 117 17.15 -29.76 -9.61
N MET A 118 16.30 -30.24 -8.69
CA MET A 118 16.42 -29.95 -7.27
C MET A 118 17.48 -30.83 -6.60
N PRO A 119 18.18 -30.33 -5.56
CA PRO A 119 19.12 -31.12 -4.80
C PRO A 119 18.49 -32.38 -4.20
N GLU A 120 19.26 -33.48 -4.18
CA GLU A 120 18.81 -34.75 -3.64
C GLU A 120 18.42 -34.64 -2.16
N GLU A 121 19.18 -33.87 -1.38
CA GLU A 121 18.91 -33.63 0.05
C GLU A 121 17.57 -32.93 0.26
N LEU A 122 17.26 -31.91 -0.54
CA LEU A 122 15.98 -31.23 -0.51
C LEU A 122 14.84 -32.18 -0.89
N LEU A 123 14.99 -32.94 -1.98
CA LEU A 123 13.94 -33.89 -2.42
C LEU A 123 13.72 -35.00 -1.41
N LYS A 124 14.77 -35.46 -0.73
CA LYS A 124 14.68 -36.45 0.34
C LYS A 124 13.84 -35.92 1.50
N ASP A 125 14.14 -34.71 1.99
CA ASP A 125 13.35 -34.08 3.05
C ASP A 125 11.88 -33.91 2.66
N LEU A 126 11.62 -33.43 1.45
CA LEU A 126 10.26 -33.24 0.95
C LEU A 126 9.47 -34.55 0.82
N LYS A 127 10.10 -35.63 0.33
CA LYS A 127 9.49 -36.96 0.23
C LYS A 127 9.20 -37.58 1.59
N GLU A 128 10.04 -37.30 2.57
CA GLU A 128 9.87 -37.74 3.95
C GLU A 128 8.91 -36.82 4.74
N GLY A 129 8.27 -35.85 4.07
CA GLY A 129 7.32 -34.92 4.68
C GLY A 129 7.97 -33.86 5.58
N ARG A 130 9.30 -33.82 5.67
CA ARG A 130 10.03 -32.85 6.48
C ARG A 130 10.01 -31.47 5.86
N ARG A 131 9.89 -30.46 6.72
CA ARG A 131 10.00 -29.06 6.31
C ARG A 131 11.42 -28.81 5.79
N PRO A 132 11.59 -28.26 4.58
CA PRO A 132 12.91 -28.03 4.01
C PRO A 132 13.69 -27.00 4.82
N THR A 133 15.01 -27.20 4.91
CA THR A 133 15.93 -26.28 5.59
C THR A 133 15.93 -24.90 4.93
N PRO A 134 16.34 -23.83 5.63
CA PRO A 134 16.47 -22.50 5.02
C PRO A 134 17.36 -22.48 3.77
N SER A 135 18.40 -23.34 3.73
CA SER A 135 19.26 -23.47 2.55
C SER A 135 18.54 -24.15 1.39
N GLY A 136 17.94 -25.32 1.63
CA GLY A 136 17.19 -26.06 0.61
C GLY A 136 16.01 -25.26 0.05
N ARG A 137 15.31 -24.49 0.89
CA ARG A 137 14.25 -23.58 0.45
C ARG A 137 14.78 -22.46 -0.46
N ARG A 138 15.94 -21.87 -0.16
CA ARG A 138 16.55 -20.85 -1.04
C ARG A 138 16.97 -21.43 -2.37
N GLU A 139 17.50 -22.65 -2.37
CA GLU A 139 17.94 -23.35 -3.57
C GLU A 139 16.76 -23.70 -4.49
N PHE A 140 15.67 -24.21 -3.91
CA PHE A 140 14.38 -24.38 -4.60
C PHE A 140 13.91 -23.11 -5.30
N ILE A 141 13.91 -21.98 -4.56
CA ILE A 141 13.51 -20.67 -5.10
C ILE A 141 14.44 -20.24 -6.23
N ASN A 142 15.75 -20.44 -6.09
CA ASN A 142 16.74 -20.06 -7.09
C ASN A 142 16.57 -20.84 -8.40
N ILE A 143 16.49 -22.16 -8.33
CA ILE A 143 16.35 -23.04 -9.51
C ILE A 143 15.02 -22.76 -10.21
N THR A 144 13.93 -22.68 -9.46
CA THR A 144 12.60 -22.39 -10.00
C THR A 144 12.55 -20.98 -10.61
N ALA A 145 13.12 -19.97 -9.96
CA ALA A 145 13.17 -18.62 -10.51
C ALA A 145 14.01 -18.52 -11.79
N GLN A 146 15.13 -19.25 -11.89
CA GLN A 146 15.93 -19.31 -13.12
C GLN A 146 15.15 -19.94 -14.28
N SER A 147 14.39 -20.99 -14.01
CA SER A 147 13.51 -21.61 -15.01
C SER A 147 12.40 -20.65 -15.45
N ILE A 148 11.71 -20.01 -14.50
CA ILE A 148 10.67 -19.00 -14.79
C ILE A 148 11.24 -17.82 -15.57
N TYR A 149 12.44 -17.33 -15.24
CA TYR A 149 13.04 -16.16 -15.89
C TYR A 149 13.24 -16.36 -17.40
N LYS A 150 13.46 -17.60 -17.84
CA LYS A 150 13.55 -17.96 -19.27
C LYS A 150 12.21 -17.81 -20.02
N ILE A 151 11.10 -17.88 -19.30
CA ILE A 151 9.73 -17.78 -19.85
C ILE A 151 9.22 -16.34 -19.70
N CYS A 152 9.32 -15.80 -18.48
CA CYS A 152 8.85 -14.47 -18.12
C CYS A 152 9.87 -13.80 -17.20
N PRO A 153 10.66 -12.83 -17.69
CA PRO A 153 11.64 -12.11 -16.87
C PRO A 153 11.00 -11.27 -15.75
N LYS A 154 9.75 -10.83 -15.92
CA LYS A 154 9.01 -9.98 -14.98
C LYS A 154 7.66 -10.60 -14.60
N PRO A 155 7.65 -11.74 -13.90
CA PRO A 155 6.41 -12.40 -13.52
C PRO A 155 5.68 -11.60 -12.42
N GLY A 156 4.38 -11.38 -12.58
CA GLY A 156 3.55 -10.73 -11.56
C GLY A 156 3.28 -11.64 -10.36
N LYS A 157 2.93 -11.05 -9.19
CA LYS A 157 2.63 -11.79 -7.94
C LYS A 157 1.60 -12.91 -8.16
N ARG A 158 0.57 -12.67 -8.99
CA ARG A 158 -0.48 -13.67 -9.30
C ARG A 158 0.10 -14.96 -9.88
N ASN A 159 1.02 -14.86 -10.84
CA ASN A 159 1.64 -16.02 -11.48
C ASN A 159 2.59 -16.74 -10.52
N LEU A 160 3.37 -15.98 -9.75
CA LEU A 160 4.26 -16.55 -8.73
C LEU A 160 3.48 -17.29 -7.62
N SER A 161 2.30 -16.78 -7.25
CA SER A 161 1.41 -17.44 -6.29
C SER A 161 0.87 -18.77 -6.84
N LYS A 162 0.51 -18.85 -8.13
CA LYS A 162 0.13 -20.12 -8.76
C LYS A 162 1.26 -21.14 -8.68
N ILE A 163 2.51 -20.74 -8.96
CA ILE A 163 3.66 -21.65 -8.88
C ILE A 163 3.91 -22.10 -7.44
N ALA A 164 3.81 -21.19 -6.47
CA ALA A 164 3.94 -21.53 -5.06
C ALA A 164 2.87 -22.53 -4.60
N ARG A 165 1.63 -22.37 -5.07
CA ARG A 165 0.55 -23.32 -4.78
C ARG A 165 0.83 -24.70 -5.35
N LYS A 166 1.24 -24.78 -6.62
CA LYS A 166 1.66 -26.05 -7.25
C LYS A 166 2.78 -26.75 -6.47
N ALA A 167 3.73 -25.98 -5.92
CA ALA A 167 4.80 -26.55 -5.11
C ALA A 167 4.27 -27.18 -3.81
N VAL A 168 3.31 -26.51 -3.15
CA VAL A 168 2.67 -27.00 -1.92
C VAL A 168 1.75 -28.19 -2.18
N GLU A 169 1.05 -28.21 -3.31
CA GLU A 169 0.20 -29.34 -3.72
C GLU A 169 1.01 -30.63 -3.91
N VAL A 170 2.22 -30.52 -4.49
CA VAL A 170 3.12 -31.68 -4.65
C VAL A 170 3.78 -32.04 -3.31
N TYR A 171 4.26 -31.04 -2.57
CA TYR A 171 4.93 -31.23 -1.29
C TYR A 171 4.34 -30.32 -0.21
N PRO A 172 3.40 -30.82 0.59
CA PRO A 172 2.78 -30.06 1.68
C PRO A 172 3.77 -29.52 2.71
N SER A 173 4.99 -30.05 2.78
CA SER A 173 6.07 -29.54 3.64
C SER A 173 6.50 -28.10 3.35
N PHE A 174 6.14 -27.55 2.17
CA PHE A 174 6.30 -26.13 1.88
C PHE A 174 5.20 -25.24 2.49
N SER A 175 4.13 -25.84 3.02
CA SER A 175 2.96 -25.10 3.44
C SER A 175 3.20 -24.23 4.66
N ASP A 176 2.46 -23.12 4.71
CA ASP A 176 2.38 -22.23 5.86
C ASP A 176 1.50 -22.84 6.94
N VAL A 177 1.98 -23.90 7.59
CA VAL A 177 1.31 -24.51 8.75
C VAL A 177 1.73 -23.82 10.03
N TRP A 178 0.74 -23.48 10.85
CA TRP A 178 0.88 -22.88 12.17
C TRP A 178 -0.15 -23.51 13.12
N CYS A 179 0.31 -24.07 14.24
CA CYS A 179 -0.56 -24.79 15.20
C CYS A 179 -1.52 -25.78 14.52
N ASP A 180 -0.99 -26.57 13.58
CA ASP A 180 -1.73 -27.56 12.78
C ASP A 180 -2.82 -26.99 11.86
N GLU A 181 -2.88 -25.66 11.69
CA GLU A 181 -3.76 -24.97 10.75
C GLU A 181 -2.97 -24.37 9.57
N ILE A 182 -3.59 -24.35 8.38
CA ILE A 182 -3.03 -23.71 7.19
C ILE A 182 -3.29 -22.19 7.25
N VAL A 183 -2.22 -21.39 7.27
CA VAL A 183 -2.28 -19.92 7.32
C VAL A 183 -2.28 -19.32 5.92
N ALA A 184 -3.12 -18.32 5.70
CA ALA A 184 -3.12 -17.46 4.50
C ALA A 184 -3.10 -18.24 3.16
N GLY A 185 -3.88 -19.32 3.07
CA GLY A 185 -3.95 -20.16 1.86
C GLY A 185 -2.71 -21.05 1.64
N GLY A 186 -1.83 -21.15 2.64
CA GLY A 186 -0.79 -22.17 2.74
C GLY A 186 0.47 -21.94 1.92
N CYS A 187 0.56 -20.88 1.11
CA CYS A 187 1.70 -20.68 0.21
C CYS A 187 2.20 -19.22 0.12
N GLU A 188 1.74 -18.34 1.01
CA GLU A 188 2.06 -16.91 0.94
C GLU A 188 3.54 -16.65 1.26
N SER A 189 4.14 -17.37 2.21
CA SER A 189 5.56 -17.22 2.51
C SER A 189 6.44 -17.64 1.33
N LEU A 190 6.02 -18.67 0.59
CA LEU A 190 6.73 -19.17 -0.60
C LEU A 190 6.53 -18.22 -1.77
N THR A 191 5.30 -17.72 -1.95
CA THR A 191 4.98 -16.64 -2.91
C THR A 191 5.84 -15.41 -2.66
N ARG A 192 5.97 -14.96 -1.41
CA ARG A 192 6.80 -13.79 -1.05
C ARG A 192 8.28 -14.04 -1.36
N SER A 193 8.77 -15.25 -1.12
CA SER A 193 10.16 -15.63 -1.44
C SER A 193 10.45 -15.49 -2.94
N PHE A 194 9.50 -15.90 -3.80
CA PHE A 194 9.60 -15.68 -5.24
C PHE A 194 9.54 -14.20 -5.63
N VAL A 195 8.59 -13.44 -5.07
CA VAL A 195 8.46 -11.99 -5.35
C VAL A 195 9.77 -11.27 -5.04
N VAL A 196 10.35 -11.51 -3.85
CA VAL A 196 11.63 -10.90 -3.44
C VAL A 196 12.77 -11.34 -4.37
N LYS A 197 12.80 -12.60 -4.80
CA LYS A 197 13.81 -13.09 -5.75
C LYS A 197 13.75 -12.33 -7.07
N PHE A 198 12.56 -12.13 -7.63
CA PHE A 198 12.39 -11.40 -8.90
C PHE A 198 12.59 -9.90 -8.75
N GLU A 199 12.20 -9.28 -7.63
CA GLU A 199 12.56 -7.90 -7.30
C GLU A 199 14.09 -7.72 -7.30
N ASN A 200 14.83 -8.64 -6.69
CA ASN A 200 16.30 -8.61 -6.66
C ASN A 200 16.94 -8.80 -8.04
N LEU A 201 16.39 -9.69 -8.87
CA LEU A 201 16.83 -9.86 -10.26
C LEU A 201 16.58 -8.60 -11.08
N ASN A 202 15.38 -8.02 -10.97
CA ASN A 202 15.00 -6.79 -11.65
C ASN A 202 15.83 -5.58 -11.20
N ARG A 203 16.23 -5.51 -9.92
CA ARG A 203 17.13 -4.46 -9.41
C ARG A 203 18.51 -4.54 -10.06
N ARG A 204 19.08 -5.74 -10.26
CA ARG A 204 20.38 -5.87 -10.95
C ARG A 204 20.32 -5.37 -12.39
N ASP A 205 19.23 -5.67 -13.10
CA ASP A 205 18.98 -5.15 -14.45
C ASP A 205 18.79 -3.62 -14.45
N ALA A 206 18.07 -3.09 -13.46
CA ALA A 206 17.86 -1.65 -13.28
C ALA A 206 19.15 -0.90 -12.91
N PHE A 207 20.01 -1.44 -12.05
CA PHE A 207 21.33 -0.84 -11.71
C PHE A 207 22.28 -0.85 -12.92
N SER A 208 22.26 -1.91 -13.75
CA SER A 208 23.04 -1.95 -14.98
C SER A 208 22.57 -0.93 -16.03
N SER A 209 21.26 -0.62 -16.02
CA SER A 209 20.63 0.37 -16.90
C SER A 209 20.81 1.80 -16.37
N ALA A 210 20.73 1.99 -15.05
CA ALA A 210 20.96 3.27 -14.37
C ALA A 210 22.43 3.70 -14.48
N LYS A 211 23.39 2.77 -14.41
CA LYS A 211 24.82 3.08 -14.65
C LYS A 211 25.10 3.51 -16.10
N ARG A 212 24.30 3.01 -17.06
CA ARG A 212 24.32 3.48 -18.46
C ARG A 212 23.70 4.88 -18.62
N LYS A 213 22.59 5.16 -17.91
CA LYS A 213 21.93 6.47 -17.92
C LYS A 213 22.70 7.54 -17.14
N LEU A 214 23.39 7.21 -16.05
CA LEU A 214 24.18 8.16 -15.26
C LEU A 214 25.37 8.70 -16.07
N LYS A 215 25.99 7.88 -16.91
CA LYS A 215 27.00 8.32 -17.90
C LYS A 215 26.44 9.25 -18.99
N GLN A 216 25.13 9.28 -19.17
CA GLN A 216 24.44 10.12 -20.16
C GLN A 216 23.86 11.40 -19.52
N ALA A 217 23.50 11.34 -18.23
CA ALA A 217 22.93 12.44 -17.46
C ALA A 217 23.97 13.42 -16.86
N GLU A 218 25.26 13.06 -16.83
CA GLU A 218 26.34 14.01 -16.47
C GLU A 218 26.56 15.13 -17.51
N LYS A 219 25.81 15.12 -18.63
CA LYS A 219 25.90 16.16 -19.67
C LYS A 219 24.78 17.20 -19.67
N ASP A 220 23.61 16.91 -19.12
CA ASP A 220 22.43 17.77 -19.29
C ASP A 220 21.77 18.11 -17.95
N ASP A 221 22.37 19.11 -17.32
CA ASP A 221 21.77 20.30 -16.72
C ASP A 221 20.65 20.24 -15.66
N SER A 222 20.80 21.23 -14.80
CA SER A 222 19.97 21.79 -13.76
C SER A 222 18.57 22.25 -14.21
N ASN A 223 17.51 21.83 -13.50
CA ASN A 223 16.59 22.75 -12.81
C ASN A 223 15.48 22.01 -12.04
N ASN A 224 14.98 22.71 -11.02
CA ASN A 224 14.06 22.26 -9.99
C ASN A 224 12.67 21.84 -10.50
N ASP A 225 12.21 20.67 -10.02
CA ASP A 225 10.92 20.55 -9.35
C ASP A 225 10.97 19.34 -8.42
N ARG A 226 10.78 19.53 -7.11
CA ARG A 226 10.80 18.42 -6.13
C ARG A 226 9.52 17.61 -6.30
N GLN A 227 9.52 16.74 -7.31
CA GLN A 227 8.49 15.75 -7.54
C GLN A 227 8.37 14.87 -6.29
N LEU A 228 7.33 15.11 -5.50
CA LEU A 228 7.05 14.41 -4.26
C LEU A 228 6.97 12.91 -4.54
N SER A 229 7.76 12.12 -3.82
CA SER A 229 7.95 10.70 -4.14
C SER A 229 6.63 9.91 -4.00
N ALA A 230 6.43 8.97 -4.92
CA ALA A 230 5.32 8.01 -4.89
C ALA A 230 5.23 7.18 -3.58
N SER A 231 6.28 7.21 -2.74
CA SER A 231 6.32 6.54 -1.44
C SER A 231 5.35 7.12 -0.42
N SER A 232 4.89 8.38 -0.56
CA SER A 232 4.01 9.01 0.44
C SER A 232 2.52 8.70 0.28
N LYS A 233 2.13 7.90 -0.72
CA LYS A 233 0.73 7.52 -0.98
C LYS A 233 0.40 6.09 -0.53
N TYR A 234 1.27 5.44 0.23
CA TYR A 234 1.13 4.02 0.52
C TYR A 234 -0.10 3.77 1.42
N GLY A 235 -1.17 3.22 0.85
CA GLY A 235 -2.40 2.85 1.58
C GLY A 235 -3.39 3.99 1.84
N CYS A 236 -3.13 5.22 1.39
CA CYS A 236 -4.03 6.36 1.61
C CYS A 236 -4.89 6.63 0.35
N LEU A 237 -6.20 6.47 0.47
CA LEU A 237 -7.20 6.73 -0.57
C LEU A 237 -7.40 8.25 -0.78
N ASN A 238 -7.56 9.00 0.30
CA ASN A 238 -7.92 10.43 0.25
C ASN A 238 -6.81 11.35 0.80
N TRP A 239 -5.56 11.12 0.36
CA TRP A 239 -4.37 11.82 0.86
C TRP A 239 -4.46 13.36 0.89
N GLN A 240 -4.89 13.96 -0.23
CA GLN A 240 -5.16 15.38 -0.38
C GLN A 240 -6.33 15.53 -1.35
N PRO A 241 -7.52 15.94 -0.90
CA PRO A 241 -8.61 16.22 -1.81
C PRO A 241 -8.24 17.41 -2.71
N LYS A 242 -8.61 17.33 -3.99
CA LYS A 242 -8.30 18.35 -5.01
C LYS A 242 -9.34 19.47 -5.10
N ILE A 243 -10.54 19.19 -4.60
CA ILE A 243 -11.71 20.04 -4.69
C ILE A 243 -12.27 20.14 -3.27
N LEU A 244 -12.81 21.31 -2.93
CA LEU A 244 -13.59 21.49 -1.71
C LEU A 244 -14.84 20.59 -1.73
N PRO A 245 -15.34 20.14 -0.57
CA PRO A 245 -16.60 19.40 -0.51
C PRO A 245 -17.76 20.19 -1.11
N ILE A 246 -18.79 19.49 -1.58
CA ILE A 246 -19.96 20.11 -2.22
C ILE A 246 -20.66 21.02 -1.20
N GLY A 247 -20.87 22.29 -1.57
CA GLY A 247 -21.45 23.30 -0.68
C GLY A 247 -20.41 24.07 0.16
N GLU A 248 -19.13 23.76 0.05
CA GLU A 248 -18.06 24.46 0.75
C GLU A 248 -17.35 25.51 -0.12
N SER A 249 -17.03 26.64 0.49
CA SER A 249 -16.13 27.67 -0.03
C SER A 249 -14.90 27.82 0.88
N SER A 250 -13.95 28.68 0.52
CA SER A 250 -12.80 28.94 1.40
C SER A 250 -13.24 29.62 2.70
N GLU A 251 -14.26 30.48 2.61
CA GLU A 251 -14.84 31.21 3.74
C GLU A 251 -15.60 30.27 4.67
N SER A 252 -16.42 29.35 4.13
CA SER A 252 -17.16 28.38 4.96
C SER A 252 -16.24 27.44 5.72
N GLN A 253 -15.09 27.07 5.14
CA GLN A 253 -14.08 26.26 5.82
C GLN A 253 -13.50 26.97 7.04
N ILE A 254 -13.23 28.28 6.92
CA ILE A 254 -12.70 29.10 8.03
C ILE A 254 -13.77 29.28 9.11
N GLU A 255 -15.03 29.51 8.72
CA GLU A 255 -16.15 29.60 9.65
C GLU A 255 -16.32 28.31 10.46
N LYS A 256 -16.34 27.16 9.79
CA LYS A 256 -16.45 25.85 10.43
C LYS A 256 -15.24 25.49 11.29
N GLN A 257 -14.05 25.93 10.88
CA GLN A 257 -12.85 25.81 11.72
C GLN A 257 -13.01 26.59 13.02
N ASN A 258 -13.47 27.85 12.95
CA ASN A 258 -13.72 28.67 14.13
C ASN A 258 -14.81 28.08 15.03
N GLU A 259 -15.88 27.57 14.45
CA GLU A 259 -16.94 26.85 15.17
C GLU A 259 -16.37 25.64 15.92
N MET A 260 -15.50 24.87 15.26
CA MET A 260 -14.85 23.71 15.86
C MET A 260 -13.95 24.09 17.05
N ILE A 261 -13.21 25.20 16.93
CA ILE A 261 -12.41 25.75 18.03
C ILE A 261 -13.32 26.19 19.19
N GLN A 262 -14.44 26.86 18.90
CA GLN A 262 -15.41 27.27 19.93
C GLN A 262 -15.99 26.06 20.66
N ILE A 263 -16.42 25.02 19.94
CA ILE A 263 -16.93 23.78 20.54
C ILE A 263 -15.87 23.17 21.46
N SER A 264 -14.63 23.06 21.01
CA SER A 264 -13.55 22.50 21.84
C SER A 264 -13.31 23.30 23.13
N SER A 265 -13.51 24.63 23.09
CA SER A 265 -13.28 25.49 24.26
C SER A 265 -14.35 25.36 25.36
N ILE A 266 -15.53 24.84 25.02
CA ILE A 266 -16.65 24.64 25.95
C ILE A 266 -16.84 23.17 26.37
N MET A 267 -16.23 22.24 25.65
CA MET A 267 -16.23 20.81 26.02
C MET A 267 -15.50 20.61 27.35
N LYS A 268 -16.07 19.76 28.19
CA LYS A 268 -15.46 19.34 29.45
C LYS A 268 -14.63 18.07 29.23
N PRO A 269 -13.68 17.80 30.14
CA PRO A 269 -12.94 16.56 30.10
C PRO A 269 -13.87 15.33 30.09
N GLY A 270 -13.67 14.44 29.13
CA GLY A 270 -14.47 13.23 28.92
C GLY A 270 -15.77 13.41 28.14
N ASP A 271 -16.08 14.61 27.63
CA ASP A 271 -17.21 14.81 26.72
C ASP A 271 -16.97 14.10 25.39
N GLU A 272 -17.96 13.35 24.91
CA GLU A 272 -17.87 12.70 23.61
C GLU A 272 -18.24 13.64 22.46
N LEU A 273 -17.64 13.42 21.28
CA LEU A 273 -18.05 14.14 20.07
C LEU A 273 -19.49 13.79 19.69
N ASN A 274 -20.29 14.83 19.54
CA ASN A 274 -21.64 14.75 19.00
C ASN A 274 -21.62 14.74 17.45
N GLU A 275 -22.79 14.57 16.85
CA GLU A 275 -22.97 14.51 15.40
C GLU A 275 -22.54 15.80 14.68
N GLN A 276 -22.75 16.96 15.30
CA GLN A 276 -22.33 18.26 14.76
C GLN A 276 -20.80 18.33 14.64
N SER A 277 -20.07 17.96 15.70
CA SER A 277 -18.60 17.90 15.70
C SER A 277 -18.05 16.96 14.63
N LEU A 278 -18.68 15.79 14.44
CA LEU A 278 -18.30 14.84 13.38
C LEU A 278 -18.57 15.41 11.99
N THR A 279 -19.71 16.08 11.79
CA THR A 279 -20.06 16.75 10.54
C THR A 279 -19.07 17.87 10.21
N LEU A 280 -18.62 18.64 11.20
CA LEU A 280 -17.58 19.66 11.02
C LEU A 280 -16.25 19.04 10.61
N LEU A 281 -15.85 17.93 11.23
CA LEU A 281 -14.63 17.22 10.88
C LEU A 281 -14.65 16.69 9.45
N GLU A 282 -15.78 16.16 8.99
CA GLU A 282 -15.94 15.71 7.61
C GLU A 282 -15.94 16.89 6.63
N ALA A 283 -16.74 17.92 6.90
CA ALA A 283 -16.83 19.10 6.05
C ALA A 283 -15.48 19.81 5.91
N THR A 284 -14.65 19.84 6.96
CA THR A 284 -13.35 20.52 6.96
C THR A 284 -12.16 19.62 6.63
N TYR A 285 -12.40 18.35 6.24
CA TYR A 285 -11.34 17.38 5.93
C TYR A 285 -10.33 17.91 4.90
N TYR A 286 -10.80 18.65 3.89
CA TYR A 286 -9.95 19.30 2.88
C TYR A 286 -8.88 20.20 3.52
N SER A 287 -9.30 21.07 4.44
CA SER A 287 -8.44 22.06 5.09
C SER A 287 -7.52 21.42 6.13
N GLN A 288 -8.02 20.45 6.89
CA GLN A 288 -7.20 19.63 7.80
C GLN A 288 -6.04 18.96 7.03
N ARG A 289 -6.34 18.24 5.92
CA ARG A 289 -5.30 17.60 5.10
C ARG A 289 -4.34 18.60 4.49
N LYS A 290 -4.82 19.77 4.07
CA LYS A 290 -3.98 20.84 3.53
C LYS A 290 -2.93 21.29 4.54
N ASP A 291 -3.33 21.56 5.78
CA ASP A 291 -2.40 21.98 6.84
C ASP A 291 -1.42 20.88 7.22
N ILE A 292 -1.90 19.65 7.37
CA ILE A 292 -1.06 18.49 7.70
C ILE A 292 -0.04 18.20 6.58
N ASN A 293 -0.47 18.22 5.32
CA ASN A 293 0.40 17.96 4.16
C ASN A 293 1.42 19.09 3.93
N ASN A 294 1.09 20.31 4.36
CA ASN A 294 2.00 21.45 4.40
C ASN A 294 2.92 21.47 5.62
N LEU A 295 2.96 20.39 6.41
CA LEU A 295 3.86 20.22 7.56
C LEU A 295 3.70 21.33 8.61
N LYS A 296 2.46 21.74 8.88
CA LYS A 296 2.18 22.56 10.06
C LYS A 296 2.54 21.75 11.31
N ASN A 297 3.18 22.41 12.29
CA ASN A 297 3.61 21.76 13.52
C ASN A 297 2.42 21.28 14.38
N VAL A 298 2.68 20.34 15.29
CA VAL A 298 1.62 19.70 16.10
C VAL A 298 0.86 20.73 16.94
N SER A 299 1.54 21.72 17.54
CA SER A 299 0.87 22.78 18.31
C SER A 299 -0.08 23.63 17.46
N PHE A 300 0.29 23.95 16.21
CA PHE A 300 -0.59 24.63 15.28
C PHE A 300 -1.83 23.78 15.01
N LEU A 301 -1.65 22.49 14.73
CA LEU A 301 -2.76 21.58 14.44
C LEU A 301 -3.68 21.43 15.65
N LEU A 302 -3.16 21.31 16.86
CA LEU A 302 -3.97 21.23 18.08
C LEU A 302 -4.83 22.48 18.28
N ASN A 303 -4.26 23.66 18.03
CA ASN A 303 -4.98 24.93 18.19
C ASN A 303 -6.03 25.18 17.11
N ASN A 304 -5.78 24.73 15.88
CA ASN A 304 -6.63 25.02 14.72
C ASN A 304 -7.59 23.88 14.38
N TRP A 305 -7.28 22.66 14.79
CA TRP A 305 -8.07 21.46 14.55
C TRP A 305 -8.25 20.61 15.82
N PRO A 306 -8.69 21.17 16.95
CA PRO A 306 -8.67 20.48 18.25
C PRO A 306 -9.49 19.18 18.26
N LEU A 307 -10.68 19.18 17.65
CA LEU A 307 -11.53 17.99 17.62
C LEU A 307 -10.95 16.83 16.80
N LEU A 308 -9.98 17.10 15.90
CA LEU A 308 -9.29 16.05 15.16
C LEU A 308 -8.57 15.08 16.09
N PHE A 309 -8.05 15.57 17.22
CA PHE A 309 -7.21 14.79 18.12
C PHE A 309 -8.00 14.05 19.22
N SER A 310 -9.32 14.17 19.23
CA SER A 310 -10.19 13.27 19.97
C SER A 310 -10.13 11.84 19.42
N GLU A 311 -10.47 10.82 20.22
CA GLU A 311 -10.50 9.43 19.76
C GLU A 311 -11.36 9.25 18.50
N LYS A 312 -12.63 9.67 18.57
CA LYS A 312 -13.58 9.58 17.44
C LYS A 312 -13.09 10.38 16.24
N GLY A 313 -12.63 11.61 16.43
CA GLY A 313 -12.16 12.46 15.35
C GLY A 313 -10.94 11.88 14.64
N PHE A 314 -9.99 11.34 15.40
CA PHE A 314 -8.76 10.78 14.87
C PHE A 314 -9.05 9.50 14.05
N PHE A 315 -9.90 8.62 14.56
CA PHE A 315 -10.29 7.39 13.86
C PHE A 315 -11.16 7.66 12.63
N CYS A 316 -12.10 8.61 12.69
CA CYS A 316 -12.86 9.04 11.51
C CYS A 316 -11.92 9.61 10.43
N HIS A 317 -10.95 10.45 10.82
CA HIS A 317 -9.98 10.99 9.87
C HIS A 317 -9.10 9.89 9.26
N PHE A 318 -8.66 8.92 10.07
CA PHE A 318 -7.93 7.75 9.59
C PHE A 318 -8.74 6.92 8.59
N TYR A 319 -10.01 6.67 8.90
CA TYR A 319 -10.93 5.96 8.02
C TYR A 319 -11.08 6.68 6.69
N THR A 320 -11.35 8.00 6.69
CA THR A 320 -11.45 8.78 5.45
C THR A 320 -10.14 8.74 4.67
N LEU A 321 -8.99 8.79 5.35
CA LEU A 321 -7.67 8.77 4.72
C LEU A 321 -7.35 7.43 4.05
N THR A 322 -7.68 6.31 4.68
CA THR A 322 -7.18 4.96 4.30
C THR A 322 -8.26 3.99 3.83
N GLY A 323 -9.53 4.27 4.12
CA GLY A 323 -10.65 3.35 3.97
C GLY A 323 -10.70 2.24 5.03
N VAL A 324 -9.86 2.32 6.06
CA VAL A 324 -9.71 1.27 7.07
C VAL A 324 -10.41 1.65 8.36
N ASN A 325 -11.33 0.80 8.81
CA ASN A 325 -12.03 0.97 10.09
C ASN A 325 -11.21 0.35 11.23
N ILE A 326 -10.61 1.20 12.07
CA ILE A 326 -9.78 0.77 13.21
C ILE A 326 -10.59 -0.03 14.23
N ALA A 327 -11.82 0.39 14.54
CA ALA A 327 -12.65 -0.28 15.54
C ALA A 327 -12.97 -1.72 15.09
N GLU A 328 -13.30 -1.90 13.82
CA GLU A 328 -13.54 -3.23 13.23
C GLU A 328 -12.27 -4.09 13.22
N ILE A 329 -11.12 -3.51 12.86
CA ILE A 329 -9.83 -4.23 12.89
C ILE A 329 -9.49 -4.67 14.30
N MET A 330 -9.65 -3.78 15.29
CA MET A 330 -9.36 -4.06 16.68
C MET A 330 -10.18 -5.26 17.16
N GLN A 331 -11.49 -5.23 16.94
CA GLN A 331 -12.37 -6.34 17.31
C GLN A 331 -11.94 -7.66 16.64
N ASN A 332 -11.76 -7.65 15.32
CA ASN A 332 -11.37 -8.84 14.56
C ASN A 332 -9.98 -9.38 14.96
N ALA A 333 -9.04 -8.49 15.30
CA ALA A 333 -7.69 -8.86 15.73
C ALA A 333 -7.71 -9.52 17.11
N THR A 334 -8.47 -8.98 18.05
CA THR A 334 -8.65 -9.54 19.39
C THR A 334 -9.25 -10.95 19.32
N GLU A 335 -10.29 -11.15 18.50
CA GLU A 335 -10.97 -12.44 18.37
C GLU A 335 -10.12 -13.52 17.67
N THR A 336 -9.18 -13.15 16.78
CA THR A 336 -8.51 -14.14 15.91
C THR A 336 -6.99 -14.16 15.96
N LYS A 337 -6.32 -13.02 16.15
CA LYS A 337 -4.87 -12.86 16.02
C LYS A 337 -4.18 -12.84 17.37
N VAL A 338 -4.74 -12.13 18.34
CA VAL A 338 -4.17 -12.00 19.69
C VAL A 338 -3.99 -13.37 20.33
N THR A 339 -5.08 -14.14 20.45
CA THR A 339 -5.04 -15.50 21.01
C THR A 339 -4.05 -16.40 20.27
N ARG A 340 -3.97 -16.27 18.94
CA ARG A 340 -3.08 -17.05 18.10
C ARG A 340 -1.62 -16.71 18.40
N ILE A 341 -1.25 -15.44 18.43
CA ILE A 341 0.11 -14.99 18.75
C ILE A 341 0.50 -15.35 20.19
N LEU A 342 -0.42 -15.20 21.14
CA LEU A 342 -0.18 -15.61 22.54
C LEU A 342 0.09 -17.12 22.66
N LYS A 343 -0.70 -17.97 21.98
CA LYS A 343 -0.43 -19.42 21.93
C LYS A 343 0.96 -19.73 21.37
N PHE A 344 1.40 -19.01 20.34
CA PHE A 344 2.75 -19.16 19.80
C PHE A 344 3.79 -18.85 20.87
N PHE A 345 3.72 -17.71 21.54
CA PHE A 345 4.70 -17.35 22.57
C PHE A 345 4.69 -18.27 23.78
N LYS A 346 3.50 -18.75 24.20
CA LYS A 346 3.38 -19.79 25.24
C LYS A 346 4.07 -21.09 24.86
N SER A 347 4.07 -21.49 23.58
CA SER A 347 4.84 -22.66 23.11
C SER A 347 6.36 -22.42 23.06
N PHE A 348 6.79 -21.15 23.05
CA PHE A 348 8.20 -20.73 22.99
C PHE A 348 8.79 -20.31 24.34
N GLN A 349 7.99 -20.25 25.41
CA GLN A 349 8.40 -19.74 26.73
C GLN A 349 9.69 -20.40 27.26
N ASN A 350 9.85 -21.71 27.06
CA ASN A 350 11.02 -22.44 27.55
C ASN A 350 12.31 -22.19 26.74
N LYS A 351 12.23 -21.46 25.61
CA LYS A 351 13.37 -21.19 24.73
C LYS A 351 14.00 -19.81 24.95
N LYS A 352 13.27 -18.86 25.53
CA LYS A 352 13.77 -17.50 25.80
C LYS A 352 13.28 -17.03 27.17
N LYS A 353 14.21 -16.81 28.09
CA LYS A 353 13.90 -16.40 29.47
C LYS A 353 13.05 -15.14 29.52
N SER A 354 13.38 -14.10 28.73
CA SER A 354 12.61 -12.85 28.72
C SER A 354 11.15 -13.02 28.28
N ILE A 355 10.85 -13.93 27.34
CA ILE A 355 9.46 -14.24 26.96
C ILE A 355 8.74 -14.91 28.13
N LYS A 356 9.42 -15.81 28.85
CA LYS A 356 8.87 -16.48 30.02
C LYS A 356 8.58 -15.47 31.14
N ASP A 357 9.54 -14.59 31.44
CA ASP A 357 9.41 -13.57 32.48
C ASP A 357 8.21 -12.62 32.19
N ILE A 358 8.00 -12.24 30.92
CA ILE A 358 6.85 -11.44 30.49
C ILE A 358 5.53 -12.21 30.72
N LEU A 359 5.46 -13.49 30.32
CA LEU A 359 4.25 -14.30 30.51
C LEU A 359 3.91 -14.52 31.99
N GLU A 360 4.92 -14.80 32.83
CA GLU A 360 4.75 -15.02 34.27
C GLU A 360 4.26 -13.75 34.98
N LYS A 361 4.79 -12.57 34.62
CA LYS A 361 4.32 -11.28 35.16
C LYS A 361 2.81 -11.12 35.00
N TYR A 362 2.28 -11.47 33.83
CA TYR A 362 0.86 -11.26 33.54
C TYR A 362 -0.06 -12.35 34.09
N ASP A 363 0.42 -13.58 34.28
CA ASP A 363 -0.34 -14.63 34.96
C ASP A 363 -0.55 -14.30 36.47
N GLU A 364 0.33 -13.50 37.07
CA GLU A 364 0.23 -13.05 38.48
C GLU A 364 -0.64 -11.79 38.65
N GLU A 365 -0.67 -10.88 37.66
CA GLU A 365 -1.28 -9.55 37.77
C GLU A 365 -2.75 -9.47 37.28
N GLY A 366 -3.28 -10.51 36.62
CA GLY A 366 -4.72 -10.79 36.45
C GLY A 366 -5.60 -9.83 35.64
N GLU A 367 -5.21 -8.57 35.44
CA GLU A 367 -6.05 -7.52 34.84
C GLU A 367 -5.52 -6.94 33.53
N VAL A 368 -4.33 -7.36 33.06
CA VAL A 368 -3.75 -6.83 31.81
C VAL A 368 -4.43 -7.43 30.59
N SER A 369 -4.78 -6.58 29.63
CA SER A 369 -5.35 -7.03 28.35
C SER A 369 -4.38 -7.95 27.59
N ASP A 370 -4.91 -9.09 27.11
CA ASP A 370 -4.25 -10.01 26.18
C ASP A 370 -3.58 -9.28 24.99
N PHE A 371 -4.16 -8.16 24.54
CA PHE A 371 -3.61 -7.36 23.46
C PHE A 371 -2.28 -6.68 23.87
N GLN A 372 -2.22 -6.10 25.06
CA GLN A 372 -1.01 -5.48 25.59
C GLN A 372 0.10 -6.51 25.80
N ILE A 373 -0.25 -7.68 26.38
CA ILE A 373 0.67 -8.80 26.55
C ILE A 373 1.27 -9.22 25.21
N MET A 374 0.42 -9.38 24.19
CA MET A 374 0.85 -9.73 22.84
C MET A 374 1.84 -8.71 22.28
N ILE A 375 1.57 -7.41 22.43
CA ILE A 375 2.46 -6.36 21.94
C ILE A 375 3.80 -6.38 22.66
N SER A 376 3.83 -6.52 23.99
CA SER A 376 5.07 -6.65 24.78
C SER A 376 5.92 -7.83 24.30
N LEU A 377 5.28 -8.98 24.05
CA LEU A 377 5.95 -10.17 23.53
C LEU A 377 6.52 -9.98 22.12
N LEU A 378 5.79 -9.26 21.24
CA LEU A 378 6.26 -8.95 19.90
C LEU A 378 7.49 -8.03 19.92
N LEU A 379 7.46 -6.97 20.73
CA LEU A 379 8.61 -6.08 20.89
C LEU A 379 9.84 -6.84 21.37
N GLU A 380 9.68 -7.66 22.41
CA GLU A 380 10.76 -8.50 22.95
C GLU A 380 11.26 -9.53 21.92
N HIS A 381 10.37 -10.11 21.11
CA HIS A 381 10.75 -11.06 20.08
C HIS A 381 11.59 -10.43 18.98
N PHE A 382 11.24 -9.23 18.55
CA PHE A 382 11.96 -8.46 17.53
C PHE A 382 13.14 -7.65 18.08
N ASN A 383 13.36 -7.70 19.40
CA ASN A 383 14.42 -6.97 20.10
C ASN A 383 14.29 -5.45 19.89
N GLU A 384 13.04 -4.97 19.87
CA GLU A 384 12.68 -3.56 19.82
C GLU A 384 12.68 -2.98 21.24
N LYS A 385 12.99 -1.69 21.35
CA LYS A 385 12.98 -0.98 22.64
C LYS A 385 11.55 -0.59 23.00
N THR A 386 11.04 -1.10 24.12
CA THR A 386 9.71 -0.76 24.63
C THR A 386 9.56 0.75 24.83
N GLU A 387 10.60 1.40 25.35
CA GLU A 387 10.62 2.83 25.67
C GLU A 387 10.55 3.74 24.44
N ALA A 388 10.74 3.18 23.23
CA ALA A 388 10.57 3.92 21.99
C ALA A 388 9.09 4.11 21.61
N VAL A 389 8.19 3.30 22.17
CA VAL A 389 6.75 3.30 21.85
C VAL A 389 5.89 3.49 23.09
N PHE A 390 6.30 2.94 24.24
CA PHE A 390 5.57 2.97 25.51
C PHE A 390 6.40 3.63 26.60
N ILE A 391 5.82 4.59 27.30
CA ILE A 391 6.49 5.32 28.39
C ILE A 391 5.59 5.31 29.61
N SER A 392 6.05 4.72 30.70
CA SER A 392 5.35 4.77 31.98
C SER A 392 5.78 6.00 32.76
N VAL A 393 4.82 6.76 33.27
CA VAL A 393 5.06 7.88 34.18
C VAL A 393 4.26 7.68 35.46
N ASP A 394 4.68 8.32 36.55
CA ASP A 394 3.89 8.27 37.79
C ASP A 394 2.49 8.85 37.57
N SER A 395 1.48 8.27 38.24
CA SER A 395 0.08 8.68 38.10
C SER A 395 -0.21 10.14 38.46
N SER A 396 0.68 10.81 39.22
CA SER A 396 0.57 12.24 39.56
C SER A 396 1.09 13.19 38.47
N VAL A 397 1.80 12.68 37.46
CA VAL A 397 2.44 13.49 36.41
C VAL A 397 1.38 14.02 35.43
N THR A 398 1.36 15.33 35.20
CA THR A 398 0.42 15.97 34.27
C THR A 398 0.93 15.94 32.84
N ALA A 399 0.05 16.13 31.84
CA ALA A 399 0.45 16.24 30.44
C ALA A 399 1.55 17.29 30.20
N LYS A 400 1.50 18.43 30.91
CA LYS A 400 2.53 19.48 30.81
C LYS A 400 3.88 19.01 31.35
N ASP A 401 3.87 18.23 32.42
CA ASP A 401 5.10 17.65 32.99
C ASP A 401 5.69 16.63 32.01
N VAL A 402 4.86 15.80 31.38
CA VAL A 402 5.29 14.84 30.34
C VAL A 402 5.93 15.58 29.15
N GLU A 403 5.32 16.66 28.65
CA GLU A 403 5.91 17.45 27.55
C GLU A 403 7.28 18.06 27.91
N SER A 404 7.54 18.31 29.19
CA SER A 404 8.82 18.83 29.69
C SER A 404 9.87 17.75 29.95
N MET A 405 9.49 16.46 29.87
CA MET A 405 10.36 15.34 30.19
C MET A 405 11.53 15.23 29.20
N ILE A 406 12.74 15.17 29.75
CA ILE A 406 13.96 14.91 28.98
C ILE A 406 13.90 13.46 28.48
N GLY A 407 13.77 13.29 27.16
CA GLY A 407 13.74 11.97 26.52
C GLY A 407 12.42 11.60 25.85
N LEU A 408 11.39 12.45 25.92
CA LEU A 408 10.15 12.23 25.17
C LEU A 408 10.47 12.15 23.66
N PRO A 409 10.05 11.09 22.97
CA PRO A 409 10.41 10.86 21.57
C PRO A 409 9.69 11.84 20.65
N ILE A 410 10.28 12.05 19.47
CA ILE A 410 9.67 12.83 18.38
C ILE A 410 8.62 11.98 17.66
N THR A 411 8.82 10.66 17.63
CA THR A 411 7.86 9.70 17.06
C THR A 411 6.63 9.55 17.95
N PRO A 412 5.46 9.21 17.38
CA PRO A 412 4.28 8.88 18.16
C PRO A 412 4.58 7.83 19.23
N CYS A 413 4.20 8.10 20.48
CA CYS A 413 4.32 7.16 21.60
C CYS A 413 3.09 7.22 22.51
N LEU A 414 2.84 6.11 23.18
CA LEU A 414 1.79 5.96 24.19
C LEU A 414 2.43 6.12 25.56
N ILE A 415 1.80 6.94 26.40
CA ILE A 415 2.21 7.19 27.78
C ILE A 415 1.14 6.60 28.70
N SER A 416 1.55 5.78 29.65
CA SER A 416 0.70 5.20 30.70
C SER A 416 0.86 5.99 31.99
N SER A 417 -0.26 6.27 32.65
CA SER A 417 -0.27 6.89 33.98
C SER A 417 -0.28 5.81 35.05
N GLY A 418 0.87 5.60 35.70
CA GLY A 418 1.11 4.52 36.65
C GLY A 418 1.90 3.36 36.04
N ASP A 419 1.93 2.23 36.74
CA ASP A 419 2.55 1.00 36.23
C ASP A 419 1.73 0.47 35.04
N ASP A 420 2.42 0.14 33.94
CA ASP A 420 1.82 -0.37 32.70
C ASP A 420 0.88 -1.57 32.90
N SER A 421 1.10 -2.35 33.96
CA SER A 421 0.27 -3.51 34.32
C SER A 421 -1.11 -3.15 34.88
N VAL A 422 -1.28 -1.94 35.41
CA VAL A 422 -2.52 -1.53 36.10
C VAL A 422 -3.01 -0.16 35.64
N ALA A 423 -2.34 0.44 34.65
CA ALA A 423 -2.72 1.73 34.11
C ALA A 423 -4.14 1.69 33.53
N THR A 424 -4.97 2.65 33.94
CA THR A 424 -6.35 2.82 33.43
C THR A 424 -6.52 4.14 32.67
N SER A 425 -5.44 4.92 32.57
CA SER A 425 -5.39 6.20 31.89
C SER A 425 -4.10 6.32 31.10
N TYR A 426 -4.23 6.83 29.88
CA TYR A 426 -3.15 6.94 28.92
C TYR A 426 -3.18 8.28 28.21
N MET A 427 -2.03 8.69 27.71
CA MET A 427 -1.85 9.87 26.85
C MET A 427 -1.11 9.47 25.58
N VAL A 428 -1.35 10.16 24.49
CA VAL A 428 -0.59 9.98 23.25
C VAL A 428 0.21 11.25 22.97
N ALA A 429 1.52 11.10 22.77
CA ALA A 429 2.39 12.19 22.37
C ALA A 429 2.87 12.00 20.93
N VAL A 430 3.03 13.12 20.22
CA VAL A 430 3.68 13.20 18.91
C VAL A 430 4.51 14.48 18.87
N ASP A 431 5.74 14.41 18.36
CA ASP A 431 6.66 15.56 18.29
C ASP A 431 6.80 16.27 19.65
N LYS A 432 6.92 15.47 20.72
CA LYS A 432 7.00 15.92 22.12
C LYS A 432 5.80 16.74 22.62
N LYS A 433 4.66 16.64 21.95
CA LYS A 433 3.40 17.28 22.33
C LYS A 433 2.34 16.24 22.62
N ILE A 434 1.61 16.43 23.72
CA ILE A 434 0.48 15.58 24.06
C ILE A 434 -0.65 15.97 23.13
N ILE A 435 -1.07 15.02 22.29
CA ILE A 435 -2.17 15.22 21.35
C ILE A 435 -3.51 14.77 21.92
N ASN A 436 -3.51 13.82 22.87
CA ASN A 436 -4.70 13.38 23.57
C ASN A 436 -4.30 12.87 24.96
N GLU A 437 -5.01 13.29 26.01
CA GLU A 437 -4.76 12.92 27.40
C GLU A 437 -5.90 12.12 28.06
N GLU A 438 -6.96 11.80 27.32
CA GLU A 438 -8.23 11.26 27.85
C GLU A 438 -8.47 9.80 27.44
N ILE A 439 -7.41 9.03 27.26
CA ILE A 439 -7.50 7.66 26.74
C ILE A 439 -7.66 6.68 27.91
N LYS A 440 -8.71 5.87 27.86
CA LYS A 440 -9.09 4.95 28.94
C LYS A 440 -8.62 3.51 28.76
N SER A 441 -8.11 3.16 27.58
CA SER A 441 -7.64 1.81 27.28
C SER A 441 -6.33 1.81 26.49
N PHE A 442 -5.51 0.80 26.74
CA PHE A 442 -4.26 0.60 26.04
C PHE A 442 -4.46 0.46 24.53
N GLU A 443 -5.48 -0.29 24.11
CA GLU A 443 -5.75 -0.58 22.70
C GLU A 443 -6.09 0.68 21.93
N THR A 444 -7.00 1.51 22.46
CA THR A 444 -7.34 2.79 21.84
C THR A 444 -6.09 3.66 21.68
N GLY A 445 -5.30 3.80 22.74
CA GLY A 445 -4.06 4.58 22.69
C GLY A 445 -3.04 4.04 21.70
N PHE A 446 -2.86 2.72 21.66
CA PHE A 446 -1.97 2.07 20.71
C PHE A 446 -2.41 2.29 19.26
N PHE A 447 -3.71 2.18 18.97
CA PHE A 447 -4.24 2.44 17.63
C PHE A 447 -4.18 3.92 17.25
N MET A 448 -4.30 4.85 18.22
CA MET A 448 -4.04 6.26 17.97
C MET A 448 -2.56 6.50 17.63
N VAL A 449 -1.61 5.90 18.36
CA VAL A 449 -0.18 5.94 18.00
C VAL A 449 0.06 5.42 16.59
N PHE A 450 -0.54 4.28 16.23
CA PHE A 450 -0.47 3.72 14.89
C PHE A 450 -1.06 4.66 13.83
N ALA A 451 -2.25 5.20 14.05
CA ALA A 451 -2.94 6.11 13.14
C ALA A 451 -2.15 7.42 12.94
N ALA A 452 -1.45 7.90 13.96
CA ALA A 452 -0.66 9.13 13.89
C ALA A 452 0.44 9.07 12.82
N TYR A 453 1.04 7.90 12.57
CA TYR A 453 2.01 7.72 11.49
C TYR A 453 1.42 8.00 10.09
N TYR A 454 0.13 7.71 9.90
CA TYR A 454 -0.58 7.94 8.64
C TYR A 454 -1.16 9.36 8.57
N ILE A 455 -1.81 9.79 9.65
CA ILE A 455 -2.49 11.08 9.68
C ILE A 455 -1.45 12.20 9.59
N LEU A 456 -0.44 12.23 10.46
CA LEU A 456 0.46 13.39 10.62
C LEU A 456 1.69 13.35 9.71
N ASN A 457 1.76 12.41 8.77
CA ASN A 457 2.83 12.28 7.78
C ASN A 457 4.25 12.18 8.40
N MET A 458 4.38 11.47 9.53
CA MET A 458 5.61 11.45 10.36
C MET A 458 6.90 11.02 9.63
N LEU A 459 6.80 10.23 8.55
CA LEU A 459 7.97 9.87 7.72
C LEU A 459 8.67 11.08 7.08
N ARG A 460 7.99 12.22 6.89
CA ARG A 460 8.61 13.45 6.39
C ARG A 460 9.32 14.26 7.47
N TRP A 461 8.85 14.21 8.71
CA TRP A 461 9.42 14.95 9.83
C TRP A 461 10.81 14.42 10.21
N LEU A 462 11.02 13.11 10.06
CA LEU A 462 12.32 12.46 10.29
C LEU A 462 13.38 12.73 9.21
N VAL A 463 12.99 13.29 8.06
CA VAL A 463 13.90 13.56 6.91
C VAL A 463 14.30 15.04 6.83
N GLN A 464 13.68 15.92 7.62
CA GLN A 464 14.16 17.30 7.72
C GLN A 464 15.47 17.28 8.52
N PRO A 465 16.60 17.74 7.95
CA PRO A 465 17.80 17.95 8.75
C PRO A 465 17.43 18.94 9.85
N SER A 466 17.65 18.55 11.10
CA SER A 466 17.55 19.46 12.24
C SER A 466 18.28 20.75 11.87
N SER A 467 17.54 21.83 11.66
CA SER A 467 18.13 23.16 11.58
C SER A 467 18.71 23.42 12.95
N SER A 468 20.01 23.19 13.08
CA SER A 468 20.81 23.57 14.22
C SER A 468 20.69 25.08 14.38
N SER A 469 19.91 25.50 15.36
CA SER A 469 19.97 26.85 15.88
C SER A 469 21.39 27.08 16.42
N LYS A 470 22.06 28.10 15.88
CA LYS A 470 23.25 28.70 16.47
C LYS A 470 22.89 29.45 17.74
#